data_AF-A0A928DGF1-F1
#
_entry.id   AF-A0A928DGF1-F1
#
_cell.length_a   1.000
_cell.length_b   1.000
_cell.length_c   1.000
_cell.angle_alpha   90.00
_cell.angle_beta   90.00
_cell.angle_gamma   90.00
#
_symmetry.space_group_name_H-M   'P 1'
#
loop_
_entity.id
_entity.type
_entity.pdbx_description
1 polymer ?
#
loop_
_entity_poly.entity_id
_entity_poly.type
_entity_poly.pdbx_seq_one_letter_code
_entity_poly.pdbx_strand_id
1 'polypeptide(L)'
;MKNKTYAKNINPKNTYNPYSTQIKKAALLTPIPSRLLTSLKYKGASATSTDYHTHHIYERNLFPMKCGYNAGTAMITVSAGMHAHLHTLLAKAKTYDDFRQYEQAIKAECGDISDNIADEYIQRIESLPSGFALLIRRVLSWF
;
A
#
# COMPACT_ATOMS: atom_id res chain seq x y z
N MET A 1 10.69 16.39 4.69
CA MET A 1 10.33 15.48 5.80
C MET A 1 11.62 14.89 6.40
N LYS A 2 11.74 14.74 7.72
CA LYS A 2 12.94 14.12 8.34
C LYS A 2 13.03 12.64 7.92
N ASN A 3 14.23 12.09 7.76
CA ASN A 3 14.52 10.67 7.53
C ASN A 3 14.09 9.81 8.73
N LYS A 4 12.78 9.69 8.93
CA LYS A 4 12.18 8.84 9.94
C LYS A 4 12.17 7.43 9.35
N THR A 5 12.81 6.49 10.02
CA THR A 5 12.72 5.09 9.64
C THR A 5 11.39 4.55 10.15
N TYR A 6 10.50 4.18 9.23
CA TYR A 6 9.16 3.66 9.49
C TYR A 6 9.16 2.15 9.76
N ALA A 7 10.34 1.58 10.01
CA ALA A 7 10.52 0.16 10.26
C ALA A 7 9.84 -0.23 11.58
N LYS A 8 8.69 -0.91 11.47
CA LYS A 8 8.32 -1.85 12.52
C LYS A 8 8.09 -3.27 12.05
N ASN A 9 7.79 -3.53 10.77
CA ASN A 9 7.27 -4.85 10.42
C ASN A 9 7.36 -5.13 8.91
N ILE A 10 8.56 -5.25 8.35
CA ILE A 10 8.77 -5.58 6.93
C ILE A 10 9.50 -6.91 6.86
N ASN A 11 8.86 -7.92 6.26
CA ASN A 11 9.45 -9.21 5.92
C ASN A 11 9.97 -9.16 4.47
N PRO A 12 11.25 -8.81 4.25
CA PRO A 12 11.79 -8.71 2.89
C PRO A 12 11.85 -10.06 2.16
N LYS A 13 11.67 -11.18 2.88
CA LYS A 13 11.59 -12.53 2.28
C LYS A 13 10.21 -12.84 1.71
N ASN A 14 9.17 -12.11 2.13
CA ASN A 14 7.82 -12.26 1.60
C ASN A 14 7.36 -10.92 1.01
N THR A 15 7.72 -10.70 -0.25
CA THR A 15 7.47 -9.43 -0.94
C THR A 15 5.98 -9.14 -1.17
N TYR A 16 5.16 -10.18 -1.27
CA TYR A 16 3.71 -10.09 -1.43
C TYR A 16 2.96 -9.91 -0.10
N ASN A 17 3.65 -10.11 1.01
CA ASN A 17 3.07 -9.97 2.35
C ASN A 17 4.08 -9.39 3.35
N PRO A 18 4.60 -8.18 3.08
CA PRO A 18 5.75 -7.67 3.82
C PRO A 18 5.37 -7.26 5.23
N TYR A 19 4.11 -6.93 5.50
CA TYR A 19 3.69 -6.44 6.82
C TYR A 19 3.54 -7.54 7.87
N SER A 20 3.76 -7.23 9.15
CA SER A 20 3.46 -8.18 10.24
C SER A 20 1.97 -8.26 10.54
N THR A 21 1.59 -9.29 11.30
CA THR A 21 0.23 -9.47 11.82
C THR A 21 -0.27 -8.26 12.61
N GLN A 22 0.61 -7.55 13.32
CA GLN A 22 0.21 -6.37 14.09
C GLN A 22 -0.24 -5.23 13.17
N ILE A 23 0.54 -4.93 12.12
CA ILE A 23 0.19 -3.88 11.15
C ILE A 23 -1.08 -4.26 10.39
N LYS A 24 -1.22 -5.51 9.95
CA LYS A 24 -2.43 -5.99 9.27
C LYS A 24 -3.68 -5.79 10.13
N LYS A 25 -3.61 -6.16 11.42
CA LYS A 25 -4.72 -5.96 12.36
C LYS A 25 -5.04 -4.47 12.57
N ALA A 26 -4.00 -3.64 12.72
CA ALA A 26 -4.17 -2.19 12.85
C ALA A 26 -4.86 -1.60 11.60
N ALA A 27 -4.42 -2.01 10.42
CA ALA A 27 -4.94 -1.56 9.14
C ALA A 27 -6.40 -2.00 8.92
N LEU A 28 -6.78 -3.22 9.31
CA LEU A 28 -8.17 -3.70 9.22
C LEU A 28 -9.13 -2.89 10.11
N LEU A 29 -8.67 -2.47 11.28
CA LEU A 29 -9.45 -1.69 12.24
C LEU A 29 -9.51 -0.19 11.92
N THR A 30 -8.72 0.28 10.96
CA THR A 30 -8.70 1.68 10.53
C THR A 30 -9.23 1.79 9.12
N PRO A 31 -10.39 2.46 8.90
CA PRO A 31 -10.90 2.67 7.55
C PRO A 31 -9.85 3.30 6.63
N ILE A 32 -9.88 2.96 5.34
CA ILE A 32 -9.14 3.68 4.32
C ILE A 32 -9.80 5.05 4.14
N PRO A 33 -9.04 6.15 3.98
CA PRO A 33 -9.61 7.44 3.62
C PRO A 33 -10.47 7.33 2.36
N SER A 34 -11.71 7.84 2.39
CA SER A 34 -12.66 7.72 1.27
C SER A 34 -12.12 8.29 -0.05
N ARG A 35 -11.27 9.32 0.01
CA ARG A 35 -10.59 9.91 -1.16
C ARG A 35 -9.66 8.96 -1.91
N LEU A 36 -9.18 7.89 -1.26
CA LEU A 36 -8.35 6.86 -1.89
C LEU A 36 -9.20 5.71 -2.46
N LEU A 37 -10.51 5.70 -2.19
CA LEU A 37 -11.42 4.68 -2.71
C LEU A 37 -11.83 5.05 -4.13
N THR A 38 -11.57 4.14 -5.07
CA THR A 38 -11.83 4.34 -6.48
C THR A 38 -12.01 3.01 -7.22
N SER A 39 -12.55 3.07 -8.44
CA SER A 39 -12.60 1.96 -9.39
C SER A 39 -11.57 2.09 -10.52
N LEU A 40 -10.71 3.12 -10.45
CA LEU A 40 -9.71 3.42 -11.49
C LEU A 40 -8.71 2.27 -11.67
N LYS A 41 -8.49 1.94 -12.95
CA LYS A 41 -7.53 0.95 -13.41
C LYS A 41 -6.67 1.57 -14.50
N TYR A 42 -5.41 1.80 -14.20
CA TYR A 42 -4.42 2.31 -15.13
C TYR A 42 -3.83 1.17 -15.95
N LYS A 43 -3.38 1.48 -17.16
CA LYS A 43 -2.57 0.58 -17.98
C LYS A 43 -1.14 1.10 -18.01
N GLY A 44 -0.22 0.34 -17.45
CA GLY A 44 1.21 0.64 -17.48
C GLY A 44 1.82 0.36 -18.85
N ALA A 45 2.89 1.09 -19.17
CA ALA A 45 3.61 0.99 -20.42
C ALA A 45 4.22 -0.40 -20.66
N SER A 46 4.60 -1.12 -19.60
CA SER A 46 5.16 -2.47 -19.71
C SER A 46 4.12 -3.56 -19.99
N ALA A 47 2.82 -3.28 -19.80
CA ALA A 47 1.78 -4.28 -20.01
C ALA A 47 1.48 -4.52 -21.49
N THR A 48 1.47 -5.79 -21.89
CA THR A 48 1.12 -6.24 -23.24
C THR A 48 -0.18 -7.04 -23.24
N SER A 49 -0.61 -7.54 -24.40
CA SER A 49 -1.80 -8.41 -24.49
C SER A 49 -1.58 -9.80 -23.89
N THR A 50 -0.33 -10.27 -23.83
CA THR A 50 0.03 -11.62 -23.38
C THR A 50 0.77 -11.65 -22.05
N ASP A 51 1.34 -10.51 -21.63
CA ASP A 51 2.00 -10.34 -20.34
C ASP A 51 1.40 -9.13 -19.62
N TYR A 52 0.50 -9.43 -18.69
CA TYR A 52 -0.20 -8.43 -17.89
C TYR A 52 -0.55 -8.96 -16.51
N HIS A 53 -0.22 -8.19 -15.49
CA HIS A 53 -0.46 -8.46 -14.09
C HIS A 53 -1.05 -7.22 -13.42
N THR A 54 -2.09 -7.40 -12.63
CA THR A 54 -2.72 -6.28 -11.91
C THR A 54 -1.98 -6.03 -10.60
N HIS A 55 -1.41 -4.84 -10.47
CA HIS A 55 -0.78 -4.35 -9.25
C HIS A 55 -1.71 -3.37 -8.53
N HIS A 56 -1.84 -3.50 -7.21
CA HIS A 56 -2.52 -2.48 -6.40
C HIS A 56 -1.53 -1.37 -6.06
N ILE A 57 -1.84 -0.13 -6.46
CA ILE A 57 -0.97 1.03 -6.17
C ILE A 57 -0.78 1.19 -4.66
N TYR A 58 -1.83 0.92 -3.89
CA TYR A 58 -1.81 0.90 -2.43
C TYR A 58 -1.94 -0.54 -1.92
N GLU A 59 -0.92 -1.01 -1.21
CA GLU A 59 -0.77 -2.42 -0.82
C GLU A 59 -1.89 -2.87 0.16
N ARG A 60 -2.48 -4.04 -0.10
CA ARG A 60 -3.73 -4.48 0.55
C ARG A 60 -3.62 -4.81 2.03
N ASN A 61 -2.47 -5.23 2.53
CA ASN A 61 -2.26 -5.48 3.95
C ASN A 61 -2.16 -4.18 4.76
N LEU A 62 -1.80 -3.06 4.12
CA LEU A 62 -1.78 -1.72 4.72
C LEU A 62 -3.05 -0.90 4.42
N PHE A 63 -3.65 -1.12 3.26
CA PHE A 63 -4.89 -0.52 2.75
C PHE A 63 -5.91 -1.62 2.43
N PRO A 64 -6.49 -2.28 3.45
CA PRO A 64 -7.40 -3.40 3.22
C PRO A 64 -8.75 -2.94 2.68
N MET A 65 -9.12 -3.48 1.52
CA MET A 65 -10.48 -3.34 0.98
C MET A 65 -11.46 -4.05 1.93
N LYS A 66 -12.37 -3.30 2.55
CA LYS A 66 -13.47 -3.91 3.32
C LYS A 66 -14.54 -4.38 2.35
N CYS A 67 -14.91 -5.66 2.43
CA CYS A 67 -16.07 -6.20 1.72
C CYS A 67 -17.30 -5.33 2.05
N GLY A 68 -17.86 -4.64 1.06
CA GLY A 68 -18.99 -3.73 1.23
C GLY A 68 -18.88 -2.45 0.41
N TYR A 69 -17.66 -2.04 0.05
CA TYR A 69 -17.45 -0.96 -0.91
C TYR A 69 -17.23 -1.56 -2.31
N ASN A 70 -18.05 -1.16 -3.28
CA ASN A 70 -17.82 -1.45 -4.71
C ASN A 70 -16.57 -0.71 -5.27
N ALA A 71 -15.81 -0.04 -4.41
CA ALA A 71 -14.61 0.72 -4.73
C ALA A 71 -13.43 0.20 -3.89
N GLY A 72 -12.32 -0.09 -4.56
CA GLY A 72 -11.06 -0.50 -3.95
C GLY A 72 -10.09 0.68 -3.92
N THR A 73 -8.80 0.40 -3.96
CA THR A 73 -7.79 1.42 -4.27
C THR A 73 -7.43 1.35 -5.75
N ALA A 74 -6.82 2.42 -6.28
CA ALA A 74 -6.36 2.45 -7.65
C ALA A 74 -5.42 1.27 -7.97
N MET A 75 -5.54 0.74 -9.19
CA MET A 75 -4.72 -0.38 -9.68
C MET A 75 -4.04 0.00 -10.98
N ILE A 76 -2.91 -0.63 -11.27
CA ILE A 76 -2.20 -0.52 -12.54
C ILE A 76 -1.88 -1.90 -13.09
N THR A 77 -2.16 -2.12 -14.37
CA THR A 77 -1.75 -3.33 -15.07
C THR A 77 -0.34 -3.14 -15.62
N VAL A 78 0.60 -4.04 -15.30
CA VAL A 78 2.02 -3.99 -15.69
C VAL A 78 2.50 -5.38 -16.13
N SER A 79 3.71 -5.51 -16.69
CA SER A 79 4.31 -6.83 -16.97
C SER A 79 4.58 -7.65 -15.71
N ALA A 80 4.80 -8.96 -15.84
CA ALA A 80 5.17 -9.84 -14.75
C ALA A 80 6.43 -9.38 -14.00
N GLY A 81 7.46 -8.98 -14.77
CA GLY A 81 8.72 -8.48 -14.24
C GLY A 81 8.53 -7.18 -13.46
N MET A 82 7.75 -6.25 -14.00
CA MET A 82 7.44 -5.00 -13.32
C MET A 82 6.59 -5.22 -12.06
N HIS A 83 5.61 -6.11 -12.10
CA HIS A 83 4.82 -6.48 -10.93
C HIS A 83 5.70 -7.00 -9.79
N ALA A 84 6.64 -7.91 -10.08
CA ALA A 84 7.59 -8.41 -9.10
C ALA A 84 8.53 -7.32 -8.56
N HIS A 85 8.97 -6.40 -9.43
CA HIS A 85 9.79 -5.26 -9.05
C HIS A 85 9.05 -4.32 -8.08
N LEU A 86 7.80 -3.97 -8.37
CA LEU A 86 6.96 -3.13 -7.52
C LEU A 86 6.72 -3.73 -6.13
N HIS A 87 6.43 -5.04 -6.04
CA HIS A 87 6.35 -5.74 -4.74
C HIS A 87 7.69 -5.72 -3.99
N THR A 88 8.81 -5.84 -4.70
CA THR A 88 10.14 -5.79 -4.09
C THR A 88 10.46 -4.42 -3.51
N LEU A 89 10.10 -3.33 -4.21
CA LEU A 89 10.27 -1.96 -3.71
C LEU A 89 9.47 -1.77 -2.42
N LEU A 90 8.18 -2.12 -2.42
CA LEU A 90 7.33 -2.04 -1.23
C LEU A 90 7.86 -2.88 -0.06
N ALA A 91 8.35 -4.07 -0.34
CA ALA A 91 8.89 -4.98 0.66
C ALA A 91 10.27 -4.56 1.20
N LYS A 92 10.92 -3.56 0.61
CA LYS A 92 12.17 -2.98 1.12
C LYS A 92 11.98 -1.59 1.70
N ALA A 93 10.82 -0.97 1.49
CA ALA A 93 10.59 0.43 1.80
C ALA A 93 10.51 0.73 3.30
N LYS A 94 11.54 1.36 3.86
CA LYS A 94 11.65 1.71 5.28
C LYS A 94 11.62 3.21 5.53
N THR A 95 11.87 4.01 4.51
CA THR A 95 11.99 5.46 4.56
C THR A 95 11.06 6.11 3.54
N TYR A 96 10.89 7.42 3.67
CA TYR A 96 10.16 8.19 2.66
C TYR A 96 10.76 8.03 1.27
N ASP A 97 12.09 8.07 1.16
CA ASP A 97 12.81 7.96 -0.11
C ASP A 97 12.62 6.58 -0.77
N ASP A 98 12.45 5.52 0.01
CA ASP A 98 12.13 4.21 -0.55
C ASP A 98 10.70 4.16 -1.13
N PHE A 99 9.72 4.79 -0.46
CA PHE A 99 8.37 4.91 -1.00
C PHE A 99 8.33 5.83 -2.23
N ARG A 100 9.22 6.83 -2.29
CA ARG A 100 9.40 7.68 -3.48
C ARG A 100 9.94 6.88 -4.67
N GLN A 101 10.87 5.94 -4.45
CA GLN A 101 11.32 5.04 -5.52
C GLN A 101 10.17 4.18 -6.07
N TYR A 102 9.30 3.67 -5.19
CA TYR A 102 8.09 2.96 -5.59
C TYR A 102 7.12 3.85 -6.38
N GLU A 103 6.86 5.07 -5.89
CA GLU A 103 6.02 6.06 -6.59
C GLU A 103 6.59 6.39 -7.98
N GLN A 104 7.89 6.61 -8.09
CA GLN A 104 8.57 6.90 -9.36
C GLN A 104 8.45 5.72 -10.34
N ALA A 105 8.60 4.48 -9.88
CA ALA A 105 8.42 3.30 -10.71
C ALA A 105 6.98 3.19 -11.26
N ILE A 106 5.97 3.48 -10.43
CA ILE A 106 4.57 3.52 -10.88
C ILE A 106 4.33 4.64 -11.89
N LYS A 107 4.84 5.85 -11.63
CA LYS A 107 4.66 7.01 -12.52
C LYS A 107 5.40 6.85 -13.84
N ALA A 108 6.52 6.10 -13.84
CA ALA A 108 7.21 5.72 -15.06
C ALA A 108 6.37 4.76 -15.93
N GLU A 109 5.57 3.89 -15.30
CA GLU A 109 4.63 3.02 -16.03
C GLU A 109 3.42 3.78 -16.57
N CYS A 110 2.89 4.76 -15.82
CA CYS A 110 1.76 5.55 -16.26
C CYS A 110 1.83 6.99 -15.71
N GLY A 111 2.08 7.95 -16.60
CA GLY A 111 2.21 9.36 -16.25
C GLY A 111 0.91 10.04 -15.81
N ASP A 112 -0.24 9.43 -16.07
CA ASP A 112 -1.55 9.94 -15.63
C ASP A 112 -1.77 9.79 -14.11
N ILE A 113 -0.93 8.97 -13.46
CA ILE A 113 -0.94 8.79 -12.01
C ILE A 113 -0.28 10.02 -11.37
N SER A 114 -1.11 10.97 -10.92
CA SER A 114 -0.64 12.20 -10.27
C SER A 114 -0.57 12.11 -8.74
N ASP A 115 -1.14 11.06 -8.15
CA ASP A 115 -1.18 10.84 -6.70
C ASP A 115 0.20 10.96 -6.02
N ASN A 116 0.23 11.57 -4.84
CA ASN A 116 1.42 11.59 -3.97
C ASN A 116 1.51 10.30 -3.15
N ILE A 117 1.76 9.18 -3.85
CA ILE A 117 1.69 7.83 -3.27
C ILE A 117 2.60 7.70 -2.04
N ALA A 118 3.83 8.22 -2.08
CA ALA A 118 4.74 8.11 -0.94
C ALA A 118 4.19 8.78 0.33
N ASP A 119 3.56 9.95 0.19
CA ASP A 119 2.96 10.67 1.31
C ASP A 119 1.80 9.85 1.92
N GLU A 120 0.98 9.21 1.10
CA GLU A 120 -0.12 8.36 1.57
C GLU A 120 0.36 7.16 2.37
N TYR A 121 1.44 6.50 1.92
CA TYR A 121 2.04 5.41 2.68
C TYR A 121 2.54 5.87 4.04
N ILE A 122 3.24 7.01 4.10
CA ILE A 122 3.73 7.57 5.36
C ILE A 122 2.58 7.94 6.29
N GLN A 123 1.63 8.73 5.81
CA GLN A 123 0.46 9.14 6.59
C GLN A 123 -0.30 7.92 7.10
N ARG A 124 -0.47 6.90 6.25
CA ARG A 124 -1.13 5.65 6.65
C ARG A 124 -0.38 4.98 7.78
N ILE A 125 0.93 4.75 7.66
CA ILE A 125 1.73 4.09 8.70
C ILE A 125 1.71 4.90 10.02
N GLU A 126 1.80 6.23 9.95
CA GLU A 126 1.77 7.09 11.13
C GLU A 126 0.40 7.14 11.81
N SER A 127 -0.68 7.02 11.03
CA SER A 127 -2.06 7.00 11.55
C SER A 127 -2.45 5.68 12.24
N LEU A 128 -1.69 4.59 12.03
CA LEU A 128 -2.02 3.30 12.59
C LEU A 128 -1.83 3.28 14.11
N PRO A 129 -2.82 2.78 14.88
CA PRO A 129 -2.69 2.67 16.31
C PRO A 129 -1.52 1.76 16.69
N SER A 130 -0.74 2.20 17.68
CA SER A 130 0.28 1.35 18.29
C SER A 130 -0.38 0.18 19.04
N GLY A 131 0.40 -0.85 19.38
CA GLY A 131 -0.11 -2.07 20.03
C GLY A 131 -0.93 -1.83 21.31
N PHE A 132 -0.62 -0.78 22.07
CA PHE A 132 -1.37 -0.40 23.27
C PHE A 132 -2.75 0.20 22.94
N ALA A 133 -2.84 1.06 21.92
CA ALA A 133 -4.10 1.67 21.48
C ALA A 133 -5.05 0.65 20.81
N LEU A 134 -4.51 -0.40 20.19
CA LEU A 134 -5.26 -1.55 19.67
C LEU A 134 -5.98 -2.33 20.78
N LEU A 135 -5.37 -2.44 21.95
CA LEU A 135 -5.92 -3.16 23.10
C LEU A 135 -7.11 -2.40 23.69
N ILE A 136 -7.00 -1.07 23.83
CA ILE A 136 -8.06 -0.19 24.36
C ILE A 136 -9.28 -0.15 23.41
N ARG A 137 -9.06 -0.03 22.09
CA ARG A 137 -10.18 -0.03 21.11
C ARG A 137 -10.99 -1.32 21.11
N ARG A 138 -10.35 -2.46 21.39
CA ARG A 138 -11.03 -3.76 21.48
C ARG A 138 -11.91 -3.89 22.73
N VAL A 139 -11.53 -3.22 23.83
CA VAL A 139 -12.32 -3.15 25.07
C VAL A 139 -13.53 -2.23 24.90
N LEU A 140 -13.36 -1.09 24.24
CA LEU A 140 -14.44 -0.11 24.03
C LEU A 140 -15.47 -0.52 22.97
N SER A 141 -15.16 -1.47 22.07
CA SER A 141 -16.13 -2.01 21.11
C SER A 141 -17.05 -3.11 21.69
N TRP A 142 -16.96 -3.38 23.00
CA TRP A 142 -17.75 -4.38 23.73
C TRP A 142 -18.68 -3.76 24.79
N PHE A 143 -18.68 -2.43 24.92
CA PHE A 143 -19.66 -1.64 25.68
C PHE A 143 -20.46 -0.78 24.69
#